data_AF-A0A7T1MC03-F1
#
_entry.id   AF-A0A7T1MC03-F1
#
_cell.length_a   1.000
_cell.length_b   1.000
_cell.length_c   1.000
_cell.angle_alpha   90.00
_cell.angle_beta   90.00
_cell.angle_gamma   90.00
#
_symmetry.space_group_name_H-M   'P 1'
#
loop_
_entity.id
_entity.type
_entity.pdbx_description
1 polymer ?
#
loop_
_entity_poly.entity_id
_entity_poly.type
_entity_poly.pdbx_seq_one_letter_code
_entity_poly.pdbx_strand_id
1 'polypeptide(L)'
;MSARHGCGPGGGDSSQQAGLRIGRLRLVRFGRPAYDFPHLSPARPTVILPSSLPARPRTLHQRGAAALRPLLATLLLLGGAAVPLLEAPVARASSLFQVGEVEQERFVLVSAPIGDGTRAQLNIYEQVKATRPCFAVGSGKPAPVNPLLGSFDFTGICSRFIDANGYSVRVGGSDLGTVYRLSVIQGNDDILLMAMPTKAGVGPEMVVARTQGAGSGFLKLELEPGWRLMRRHFGNRVLGHVYLYRDSWPSENQAAVTPAEPG
;
A
#
# COMPACT_ATOMS: atom_id res chain seq x y z
N MET A 1 31.16 89.60 14.22
CA MET A 1 31.78 88.26 14.17
C MET A 1 31.17 87.41 15.27
N SER A 2 30.73 86.21 14.86
CA SER A 2 30.24 85.06 15.64
C SER A 2 29.06 85.19 16.59
N ALA A 3 28.20 84.18 16.50
CA ALA A 3 26.78 84.21 16.79
C ALA A 3 26.39 83.28 17.94
N ARG A 4 25.41 83.78 18.72
CA ARG A 4 24.17 83.13 19.20
C ARG A 4 24.24 81.82 20.00
N HIS A 5 23.75 81.90 21.23
CA HIS A 5 22.87 80.91 21.85
C HIS A 5 21.48 81.53 22.08
N GLY A 6 20.42 80.76 21.88
CA GLY A 6 19.06 81.16 22.21
C GLY A 6 18.06 80.05 21.90
N CYS A 7 17.66 79.31 22.95
CA CYS A 7 16.49 78.44 22.97
C CYS A 7 15.19 79.27 22.97
N GLY A 8 14.13 78.71 22.38
CA GLY A 8 12.76 79.19 22.55
C GLY A 8 11.76 78.42 21.68
N PRO A 9 10.68 77.84 22.23
CA PRO A 9 9.77 76.93 21.52
C PRO A 9 8.56 77.65 20.91
N GLY A 10 7.92 77.04 19.91
CA GLY A 10 6.66 77.52 19.34
C GLY A 10 6.01 76.46 18.45
N GLY A 11 4.77 76.10 18.77
CA GLY A 11 4.00 75.05 18.11
C GLY A 11 3.46 75.43 16.73
N GLY A 12 2.81 74.46 16.10
CA GLY A 12 2.12 74.63 14.83
C GLY A 12 1.62 73.31 14.29
N ASP A 13 0.35 73.03 14.58
CA ASP A 13 -0.47 71.96 14.03
C ASP A 13 -0.58 72.09 12.49
N SER A 14 -0.49 70.96 11.78
CA SER A 14 -0.84 70.85 10.36
C SER A 14 -1.07 69.38 10.01
N SER A 15 -2.30 68.96 10.23
CA SER A 15 -2.89 67.75 9.68
C SER A 15 -2.76 67.71 8.14
N GLN A 16 -1.91 66.83 7.61
CA GLN A 16 -1.92 66.47 6.19
C GLN A 16 -2.71 65.17 6.00
N GLN A 17 -3.93 65.31 5.50
CA GLN A 17 -4.70 64.23 4.89
C GLN A 17 -4.16 64.01 3.46
N ALA A 18 -3.45 62.90 3.24
CA ALA A 18 -3.09 62.43 1.91
C ALA A 18 -4.09 61.35 1.47
N GLY A 19 -4.88 61.70 0.45
CA GLY A 19 -5.96 60.87 -0.09
C GLY A 19 -5.46 59.56 -0.72
N LEU A 20 -6.06 58.45 -0.30
CA LEU A 20 -5.89 57.14 -0.88
C LEU A 20 -6.72 57.05 -2.18
N ARG A 21 -6.05 57.09 -3.33
CA ARG A 21 -6.68 56.83 -4.64
C ARG A 21 -7.00 55.34 -4.75
N ILE A 22 -8.27 54.98 -4.56
CA ILE A 22 -8.77 53.64 -4.83
C ILE A 22 -8.79 53.42 -6.34
N GLY A 23 -7.82 52.64 -6.83
CA GLY A 23 -7.78 52.16 -8.21
C GLY A 23 -8.99 51.27 -8.50
N ARG A 24 -9.70 51.60 -9.58
CA ARG A 24 -10.87 50.86 -10.08
C ARG A 24 -10.42 49.48 -10.59
N LEU A 25 -10.60 48.42 -9.79
CA LEU A 25 -10.35 47.05 -10.22
C LEU A 25 -11.30 46.69 -11.38
N ARG A 26 -10.74 46.49 -12.57
CA ARG A 26 -11.47 45.94 -13.72
C ARG A 26 -11.70 44.46 -13.46
N LEU A 27 -12.96 44.08 -13.24
CA LEU A 27 -13.39 42.70 -13.13
C LEU A 27 -13.21 42.01 -14.49
N VAL A 28 -12.15 41.22 -14.63
CA VAL A 28 -11.95 40.36 -15.81
C VAL A 28 -12.91 39.19 -15.67
N ARG A 29 -14.01 39.21 -16.44
CA ARG A 29 -14.87 38.03 -16.64
C ARG A 29 -14.06 36.98 -17.41
N PHE A 30 -13.60 35.95 -16.71
CA PHE A 30 -13.18 34.71 -17.36
C PHE A 30 -14.41 34.05 -17.97
N GLY A 31 -14.50 34.10 -19.30
CA GLY A 31 -15.46 33.31 -20.06
C GLY A 31 -15.18 31.83 -19.85
N ARG A 32 -16.20 31.07 -19.44
CA ARG A 32 -16.12 29.60 -19.40
C ARG A 32 -15.99 29.09 -20.84
N PRO A 33 -15.05 28.20 -21.16
CA PRO A 33 -15.10 27.48 -22.42
C PRO A 33 -16.34 26.58 -22.41
N ALA A 34 -17.24 26.79 -23.37
CA ALA A 34 -18.30 25.86 -23.68
C ALA A 34 -17.64 24.62 -24.30
N TYR A 35 -17.59 23.52 -23.56
CA TYR A 35 -17.26 22.22 -24.11
C TYR A 35 -18.52 21.68 -24.78
N ASP A 36 -18.50 21.65 -26.10
CA ASP A 36 -19.52 21.02 -26.93
C ASP A 36 -19.30 19.51 -26.87
N PHE A 37 -20.15 18.81 -26.13
CA PHE A 37 -20.14 17.34 -26.07
C PHE A 37 -20.88 16.81 -27.29
N PRO A 38 -20.25 16.01 -28.18
CA PRO A 38 -21.00 15.31 -29.20
C PRO A 38 -21.96 14.32 -28.52
N HIS A 39 -23.25 14.48 -28.82
CA HIS A 39 -24.30 13.56 -28.42
C HIS A 39 -23.98 12.13 -28.91
N LEU A 40 -23.50 11.27 -28.02
CA LEU A 40 -23.54 9.83 -28.26
C LEU A 40 -25.00 9.37 -28.18
N SER A 41 -25.52 8.88 -29.31
CA SER A 41 -26.78 8.14 -29.34
C SER A 41 -26.72 6.93 -28.41
N PRO A 42 -27.77 6.65 -27.61
CA PRO A 42 -27.84 5.43 -26.85
C PRO A 42 -27.99 4.23 -27.80
N ALA A 43 -27.00 3.33 -27.79
CA ALA A 43 -27.12 2.03 -28.44
C ALA A 43 -28.29 1.25 -27.83
N ARG A 44 -29.15 0.69 -28.69
CA ARG A 44 -30.28 -0.15 -28.28
C ARG A 44 -29.78 -1.34 -27.46
N PRO A 45 -30.46 -1.71 -26.36
CA PRO A 45 -30.14 -2.93 -25.64
C PRO A 45 -30.55 -4.14 -26.48
N THR A 46 -29.57 -4.92 -26.93
CA THR A 46 -29.79 -6.26 -27.46
C THR A 46 -30.22 -7.15 -26.31
N VAL A 47 -31.49 -7.55 -26.32
CA VAL A 47 -32.05 -8.58 -25.43
C VAL A 47 -31.46 -9.92 -25.86
N ILE A 48 -30.50 -10.43 -25.11
CA ILE A 48 -30.00 -11.80 -25.26
C ILE A 48 -30.95 -12.71 -24.46
N LEU A 49 -31.75 -13.52 -25.17
CA LEU A 49 -32.52 -14.59 -24.54
C LEU A 49 -31.57 -15.62 -23.91
N PRO A 50 -31.78 -16.03 -22.65
CA PRO A 50 -31.04 -17.15 -22.07
C PRO A 50 -31.52 -18.46 -22.73
N SER A 51 -30.63 -19.09 -23.49
CA SER A 51 -30.81 -20.46 -23.95
C SER A 51 -30.83 -21.40 -22.75
N SER A 52 -31.83 -22.27 -22.74
CA SER A 52 -32.14 -23.29 -21.76
C SER A 52 -30.94 -24.20 -21.46
N LEU A 53 -30.53 -24.24 -20.19
CA LEU A 53 -29.63 -25.24 -19.63
C LEU A 53 -30.37 -26.58 -19.49
N PRO A 54 -29.80 -27.71 -19.97
CA PRO A 54 -30.35 -29.03 -19.67
C PRO A 54 -30.08 -29.42 -18.21
N ALA A 55 -31.14 -29.91 -17.56
CA ALA A 55 -31.13 -30.39 -16.19
C ALA A 55 -30.13 -31.54 -15.99
N ARG A 56 -29.27 -31.44 -14.96
CA ARG A 56 -28.43 -32.55 -14.52
C ARG A 56 -29.29 -33.62 -13.82
N PRO A 57 -29.10 -34.91 -14.12
CA PRO A 57 -29.77 -35.99 -13.42
C PRO A 57 -29.25 -36.11 -11.98
N ARG A 58 -30.19 -36.18 -11.03
CA ARG A 58 -29.96 -36.60 -9.64
C ARG A 58 -29.67 -38.10 -9.63
N THR A 59 -28.42 -38.49 -9.41
CA THR A 59 -28.10 -39.87 -9.02
C THR A 59 -28.10 -40.00 -7.50
N LEU A 60 -29.06 -40.78 -7.04
CA LEU A 60 -29.19 -41.34 -5.70
C LEU A 60 -28.00 -42.27 -5.34
N HIS A 61 -27.89 -42.54 -4.04
CA HIS A 61 -27.16 -43.63 -3.37
C HIS A 61 -25.72 -43.37 -2.94
N GLN A 62 -25.57 -42.64 -1.83
CA GLN A 62 -24.50 -42.91 -0.88
C GLN A 62 -24.92 -44.09 0.00
N ARG A 63 -24.43 -45.28 -0.36
CA ARG A 63 -24.53 -46.50 0.44
C ARG A 63 -23.56 -46.42 1.62
N GLY A 64 -24.10 -46.59 2.83
CA GLY A 64 -23.47 -47.24 3.99
C GLY A 64 -22.07 -46.77 4.42
N ALA A 65 -22.01 -45.78 5.31
CA ALA A 65 -20.91 -45.69 6.27
C ALA A 65 -21.11 -46.78 7.34
N ALA A 66 -20.52 -47.96 7.10
CA ALA A 66 -20.40 -48.97 8.14
C ALA A 66 -19.48 -48.40 9.24
N ALA A 67 -20.05 -48.20 10.43
CA ALA A 67 -19.32 -47.82 11.62
C ALA A 67 -18.31 -48.91 11.98
N LEU A 68 -17.03 -48.69 11.68
CA LEU A 68 -15.95 -49.48 12.26
C LEU A 68 -15.86 -49.11 13.75
N ARG A 69 -16.39 -50.00 14.59
CA ARG A 69 -16.14 -50.03 16.03
C ARG A 69 -14.64 -50.33 16.25
N PRO A 70 -13.88 -49.49 16.97
CA PRO A 70 -12.55 -49.87 17.40
C PRO A 70 -12.72 -50.89 18.55
N LEU A 71 -12.32 -52.14 18.31
CA LEU A 71 -12.08 -53.09 19.39
C LEU A 71 -10.80 -52.67 20.11
N LEU A 72 -10.96 -52.07 21.29
CA LEU A 72 -9.87 -51.92 22.25
C LEU A 72 -9.46 -53.32 22.70
N ALA A 73 -8.35 -53.84 22.16
CA ALA A 73 -7.66 -54.98 22.72
C ALA A 73 -6.63 -54.46 23.73
N THR A 74 -7.00 -54.48 25.01
CA THR A 74 -6.09 -54.19 26.11
C THR A 74 -5.19 -55.39 26.33
N LEU A 75 -3.92 -55.28 25.92
CA LEU A 75 -2.87 -56.23 26.33
C LEU A 75 -1.93 -55.51 27.30
N LEU A 76 -2.05 -55.85 28.59
CA LEU A 76 -1.03 -55.52 29.59
C LEU A 76 0.19 -56.40 29.34
N LEU A 77 1.34 -55.78 29.08
CA LEU A 77 2.65 -56.40 29.20
C LEU A 77 3.53 -55.49 30.06
N LEU A 78 3.90 -56.00 31.23
CA LEU A 78 4.93 -55.44 32.10
C LEU A 78 6.28 -55.57 31.39
N GLY A 79 6.96 -54.44 31.18
CA GLY A 79 8.31 -54.37 30.66
C GLY A 79 8.76 -52.91 30.57
N GLY A 80 9.33 -52.39 31.65
CA GLY A 80 9.81 -51.01 31.73
C GLY A 80 11.05 -50.80 30.86
N ALA A 81 10.85 -50.39 29.61
CA ALA A 81 11.86 -49.70 28.82
C ALA A 81 11.42 -48.23 28.70
N ALA A 82 12.22 -47.31 29.24
CA ALA A 82 12.00 -45.89 29.03
C ALA A 82 12.25 -45.57 27.56
N VAL A 83 11.17 -45.51 26.76
CA VAL A 83 11.24 -45.07 25.37
C VAL A 83 11.34 -43.54 25.39
N PRO A 84 12.43 -42.93 24.91
CA PRO A 84 12.46 -41.48 24.79
C PRO A 84 11.35 -41.07 23.81
N LEU A 85 10.45 -40.17 24.23
CA LEU A 85 9.54 -39.50 23.31
C LEU A 85 10.41 -38.72 22.31
N LEU A 86 10.59 -39.28 21.13
CA LEU A 86 11.12 -38.55 19.99
C LEU A 86 10.05 -37.51 19.63
N GLU A 87 10.27 -36.25 20.04
CA GLU A 87 9.49 -35.13 19.55
C GLU A 87 9.63 -35.09 18.03
N ALA A 88 8.61 -35.58 17.32
CA ALA A 88 8.59 -35.48 15.87
C ALA A 88 8.64 -33.99 15.51
N PRO A 89 9.56 -33.56 14.62
CA PRO A 89 9.60 -32.16 14.23
C PRO A 89 8.25 -31.80 13.62
N VAL A 90 7.56 -30.84 14.23
CA VAL A 90 6.32 -30.30 13.67
C VAL A 90 6.70 -29.66 12.35
N ALA A 91 6.40 -30.35 11.25
CA ALA A 91 6.59 -29.84 9.91
C ALA A 91 5.70 -28.61 9.75
N ARG A 92 6.29 -27.41 9.85
CA ARG A 92 5.60 -26.18 9.46
C ARG A 92 5.31 -26.29 7.98
N ALA A 93 4.03 -26.27 7.61
CA ALA A 93 3.61 -26.25 6.22
C ALA A 93 4.24 -25.04 5.53
N SER A 94 5.30 -25.27 4.77
CA SER A 94 5.90 -24.26 3.91
C SER A 94 4.90 -23.92 2.82
N SER A 95 4.68 -22.62 2.56
CA SER A 95 3.84 -22.19 1.43
C SER A 95 4.25 -22.88 0.13
N LEU A 96 3.26 -23.31 -0.66
CA LEU A 96 3.45 -23.92 -1.98
C LEU A 96 4.31 -23.05 -2.91
N PHE A 97 4.25 -21.73 -2.71
CA PHE A 97 5.06 -20.78 -3.44
C PHE A 97 6.34 -20.45 -2.70
N GLN A 98 7.45 -20.50 -3.43
CA GLN A 98 8.77 -20.09 -2.95
C GLN A 98 8.94 -18.58 -3.07
N VAL A 99 9.96 -18.06 -2.39
CA VAL A 99 10.41 -16.67 -2.51
C VAL A 99 11.73 -16.63 -3.27
N GLY A 100 11.83 -15.72 -4.22
CA GLY A 100 13.06 -15.40 -4.93
C GLY A 100 13.49 -13.97 -4.63
N GLU A 101 14.80 -13.76 -4.55
CA GLU A 101 15.40 -12.44 -4.40
C GLU A 101 15.09 -11.53 -5.61
N VAL A 102 14.98 -10.23 -5.34
CA VAL A 102 14.88 -9.20 -6.38
C VAL A 102 15.87 -8.08 -6.11
N GLU A 103 16.35 -7.44 -7.17
CA GLU A 103 17.18 -6.23 -7.10
C GLU A 103 16.31 -5.05 -6.63
N GLN A 104 16.49 -4.61 -5.39
CA GLN A 104 15.59 -3.67 -4.72
C GLN A 104 15.56 -2.31 -5.42
N GLU A 105 16.69 -1.90 -5.99
CA GLU A 105 16.91 -0.62 -6.66
C GLU A 105 16.06 -0.45 -7.93
N ARG A 106 15.57 -1.57 -8.49
CA ARG A 106 14.62 -1.56 -9.60
C ARG A 106 13.21 -1.19 -9.19
N PHE A 107 12.91 -1.13 -7.89
CA PHE A 107 11.56 -0.94 -7.39
C PHE A 107 11.39 0.42 -6.70
N VAL A 108 10.15 0.91 -6.73
CA VAL A 108 9.68 1.97 -5.84
C VAL A 108 8.29 1.62 -5.31
N LEU A 109 8.10 1.75 -3.99
CA LEU A 109 6.79 1.68 -3.35
C LEU A 109 6.24 3.11 -3.24
N VAL A 110 4.97 3.26 -3.56
CA VAL A 110 4.35 4.58 -3.72
C VAL A 110 3.00 4.60 -3.02
N SER A 111 2.82 5.57 -2.14
CA SER A 111 1.51 6.04 -1.70
C SER A 111 0.91 6.82 -2.86
N ALA A 112 -0.04 6.20 -3.57
CA ALA A 112 -0.67 6.77 -4.75
C ALA A 112 -2.07 7.28 -4.40
N PRO A 113 -2.40 8.56 -4.69
CA PRO A 113 -3.71 9.12 -4.37
C PRO A 113 -4.81 8.48 -5.22
N ILE A 114 -5.99 8.33 -4.62
CA ILE A 114 -7.21 7.83 -5.28
C ILE A 114 -8.20 8.98 -5.38
N GLY A 115 -8.80 9.18 -6.56
CA GLY A 115 -9.85 10.17 -6.75
C GLY A 115 -9.38 11.60 -6.44
N ASP A 116 -9.99 12.21 -5.43
CA ASP A 116 -9.68 13.57 -4.96
C ASP A 116 -8.41 13.68 -4.09
N GLY A 117 -7.76 12.54 -3.79
CA GLY A 117 -6.52 12.49 -3.01
C GLY A 117 -6.72 12.36 -1.50
N THR A 118 -7.97 12.33 -1.00
CA THR A 118 -8.29 12.08 0.42
C THR A 118 -7.96 10.66 0.87
N ARG A 119 -7.79 9.74 -0.08
CA ARG A 119 -7.38 8.36 0.15
C ARG A 119 -6.18 8.03 -0.72
N ALA A 120 -5.39 7.07 -0.27
CA ALA A 120 -4.28 6.53 -1.04
C ALA A 120 -4.31 5.00 -1.09
N GLN A 121 -3.63 4.44 -2.08
CA GLN A 121 -3.35 3.01 -2.21
C GLN A 121 -1.87 2.77 -2.43
N LEU A 122 -1.44 1.54 -2.15
CA LEU A 122 -0.10 1.09 -2.49
C LEU A 122 -0.03 0.80 -3.99
N ASN A 123 0.88 1.49 -4.65
CA ASN A 123 1.39 1.11 -5.96
C ASN A 123 2.87 0.73 -5.84
N ILE A 124 3.27 -0.32 -6.53
CA ILE A 124 4.68 -0.70 -6.67
C ILE A 124 5.02 -0.63 -8.17
N TYR A 125 6.14 0.00 -8.51
CA TYR A 125 6.65 0.03 -9.88
C TYR A 125 8.00 -0.65 -9.95
N GLU A 126 8.25 -1.38 -11.03
CA GLU A 126 9.51 -2.08 -11.28
C GLU A 126 10.10 -1.64 -12.63
N GLN A 127 11.40 -1.37 -12.65
CA GLN A 127 12.20 -1.20 -13.84
C GLN A 127 12.68 -2.56 -14.36
N VAL A 128 12.02 -3.11 -15.38
CA VAL A 128 12.39 -4.41 -15.97
C VAL A 128 13.55 -4.27 -16.96
N LYS A 129 13.51 -3.23 -17.80
CA LYS A 129 14.56 -2.90 -18.78
C LYS A 129 14.90 -1.41 -18.74
N ALA A 130 16.16 -1.03 -18.88
CA ALA A 130 16.60 0.37 -18.81
C ALA A 130 16.26 1.22 -20.06
N THR A 131 15.45 0.72 -20.99
CA THR A 131 15.10 1.41 -22.25
C THR A 131 14.48 2.78 -22.01
N ARG A 132 13.61 2.90 -21.00
CA ARG A 132 13.01 4.15 -20.53
C ARG A 132 12.76 4.05 -19.03
N PRO A 133 12.91 5.14 -18.26
CA PRO A 133 12.63 5.14 -16.83
C PRO A 133 11.14 4.92 -16.58
N CYS A 134 10.81 3.98 -15.68
CA CYS A 134 9.44 3.68 -15.27
C CYS A 134 8.91 4.67 -14.24
N PHE A 135 9.81 5.26 -13.47
CA PHE A 135 9.51 6.26 -12.44
C PHE A 135 10.72 7.18 -12.25
N ALA A 136 10.49 8.35 -11.65
CA ALA A 136 11.54 9.21 -11.13
C ALA A 136 11.22 9.57 -9.67
N VAL A 137 12.24 9.62 -8.82
CA VAL A 137 12.11 9.99 -7.41
C VAL A 137 12.75 11.36 -7.22
N GLY A 138 12.00 12.31 -6.68
CA GLY A 138 12.50 13.63 -6.33
C GLY A 138 13.22 13.64 -4.98
N SER A 139 13.82 14.78 -4.65
CA SER A 139 14.43 15.02 -3.34
C SER A 139 13.38 15.41 -2.29
N GLY A 140 13.59 15.02 -1.04
CA GLY A 140 12.76 15.46 0.09
C GLY A 140 12.39 14.32 1.04
N LYS A 141 11.72 14.68 2.13
CA LYS A 141 11.07 13.76 3.08
C LYS A 141 9.71 14.38 3.47
N PRO A 142 8.58 13.92 2.92
CA PRO A 142 8.45 12.78 2.02
C PRO A 142 8.98 13.05 0.60
N ALA A 143 9.56 12.03 -0.04
CA ALA A 143 10.08 12.14 -1.40
C ALA A 143 8.95 11.99 -2.44
N PRO A 144 8.75 12.95 -3.38
CA PRO A 144 7.75 12.81 -4.43
C PRO A 144 8.20 11.79 -5.48
N VAL A 145 7.25 11.04 -6.04
CA VAL A 145 7.47 10.06 -7.10
C VAL A 145 6.68 10.45 -8.34
N ASN A 146 7.35 10.54 -9.48
CA ASN A 146 6.70 10.72 -10.78
C ASN A 146 6.56 9.37 -11.50
N PRO A 147 5.33 8.82 -11.66
CA PRO A 147 5.09 7.56 -12.37
C PRO A 147 5.15 7.74 -13.89
N LEU A 148 6.35 7.66 -14.46
CA LEU A 148 6.61 7.87 -15.88
C LEU A 148 6.03 6.79 -16.80
N LEU A 149 5.80 5.58 -16.29
CA LEU A 149 5.23 4.46 -17.04
C LEU A 149 3.86 4.75 -17.67
N GLY A 150 3.13 5.77 -17.21
CA GLY A 150 1.86 6.20 -17.81
C GLY A 150 2.01 6.99 -19.11
N SER A 151 3.24 7.34 -19.51
CA SER A 151 3.52 8.20 -20.67
C SER A 151 3.96 7.45 -21.94
N PHE A 152 4.03 6.11 -21.89
CA PHE A 152 4.44 5.26 -23.01
C PHE A 152 3.89 3.84 -22.87
N ASP A 153 3.98 3.03 -23.93
CA ASP A 153 3.74 1.59 -23.83
C ASP A 153 4.84 0.93 -23.00
N PHE A 154 4.51 0.64 -21.75
CA PHE A 154 5.45 0.09 -20.78
C PHE A 154 5.64 -1.43 -20.90
N THR A 155 4.96 -2.10 -21.84
CA THR A 155 4.97 -3.55 -22.00
C THR A 155 6.39 -4.09 -22.14
N GLY A 156 6.80 -4.95 -21.20
CA GLY A 156 8.14 -5.54 -21.16
C GLY A 156 9.28 -4.59 -20.77
N ILE A 157 8.96 -3.34 -20.40
CA ILE A 157 9.90 -2.31 -19.92
C ILE A 157 9.69 -2.08 -18.42
N CYS A 158 8.43 -1.99 -17.99
CA CYS A 158 8.04 -1.79 -16.60
C CYS A 158 7.07 -2.87 -16.13
N SER A 159 7.07 -3.16 -14.84
CA SER A 159 5.95 -3.84 -14.18
C SER A 159 5.23 -2.87 -13.24
N ARG A 160 3.92 -3.08 -13.08
CA ARG A 160 3.06 -2.28 -12.21
C ARG A 160 2.22 -3.20 -11.34
N PHE A 161 2.29 -3.03 -10.02
CA PHE A 161 1.54 -3.80 -9.03
C PHE A 161 0.66 -2.84 -8.22
N ILE A 162 -0.66 -2.94 -8.34
CA ILE A 162 -1.61 -1.94 -7.83
C ILE A 162 -2.71 -2.52 -6.95
N ASP A 163 -2.72 -3.85 -6.78
CA ASP A 163 -3.74 -4.57 -6.02
C ASP A 163 -3.18 -5.88 -5.46
N ALA A 164 -4.04 -6.61 -4.74
CA ALA A 164 -3.73 -7.87 -4.08
C ALA A 164 -3.37 -9.02 -5.05
N ASN A 165 -3.63 -8.90 -6.37
CA ASN A 165 -3.14 -9.86 -7.35
C ASN A 165 -1.66 -9.65 -7.64
N GLY A 166 -1.18 -8.41 -7.55
CA GLY A 166 0.21 -8.03 -7.79
C GLY A 166 1.11 -8.17 -6.57
N TYR A 167 0.59 -7.98 -5.36
CA TYR A 167 1.39 -8.05 -4.13
C TYR A 167 0.66 -8.65 -2.92
N SER A 168 1.43 -9.20 -1.98
CA SER A 168 0.93 -9.59 -0.66
C SER A 168 2.01 -9.52 0.43
N VAL A 169 1.62 -9.72 1.68
CA VAL A 169 2.55 -9.81 2.81
C VAL A 169 3.03 -11.25 2.97
N ARG A 170 4.32 -11.41 3.27
CA ARG A 170 4.88 -12.70 3.66
C ARG A 170 5.83 -12.56 4.84
N VAL A 171 5.63 -13.42 5.84
CA VAL A 171 6.49 -13.48 7.03
C VAL A 171 7.08 -14.88 7.13
N GLY A 172 8.39 -15.00 6.95
CA GLY A 172 9.11 -16.26 6.90
C GLY A 172 8.51 -17.22 5.86
N GLY A 173 8.06 -18.38 6.34
CA GLY A 173 7.41 -19.41 5.51
C GLY A 173 5.94 -19.15 5.16
N SER A 174 5.30 -18.17 5.78
CA SER A 174 3.85 -17.96 5.73
C SER A 174 3.46 -16.90 4.72
N ASP A 175 2.77 -17.30 3.64
CA ASP A 175 2.11 -16.36 2.73
C ASP A 175 0.80 -15.87 3.37
N LEU A 176 0.74 -14.57 3.65
CA LEU A 176 -0.36 -13.94 4.39
C LEU A 176 -1.39 -13.27 3.46
N GLY A 177 -1.29 -13.42 2.14
CA GLY A 177 -2.13 -12.70 1.19
C GLY A 177 -3.64 -12.95 1.28
N THR A 178 -4.07 -14.02 1.95
CA THR A 178 -5.50 -14.33 2.17
C THR A 178 -6.02 -13.89 3.53
N VAL A 179 -5.13 -13.52 4.45
CA VAL A 179 -5.44 -13.24 5.86
C VAL A 179 -4.93 -11.88 6.34
N TYR A 180 -4.16 -11.18 5.51
CA TYR A 180 -3.72 -9.81 5.70
C TYR A 180 -4.08 -8.95 4.50
N ARG A 181 -4.42 -7.69 4.77
CA ARG A 181 -4.61 -6.65 3.78
C ARG A 181 -3.57 -5.55 3.98
N LEU A 182 -3.01 -5.06 2.88
CA LEU A 182 -2.18 -3.85 2.88
C LEU A 182 -3.07 -2.62 2.71
N SER A 183 -2.92 -1.65 3.60
CA SER A 183 -3.65 -0.39 3.61
C SER A 183 -2.68 0.77 3.74
N VAL A 184 -2.86 1.82 2.93
CA VAL A 184 -2.17 3.09 3.15
C VAL A 184 -3.03 3.94 4.08
N ILE A 185 -2.47 4.32 5.23
CA ILE A 185 -3.13 5.14 6.25
C ILE A 185 -2.46 6.51 6.25
N GLN A 186 -3.23 7.55 5.93
CA GLN A 186 -2.77 8.93 6.00
C GLN A 186 -2.94 9.43 7.44
N GLY A 187 -1.84 9.81 8.09
CA GLY A 187 -1.83 10.49 9.37
C GLY A 187 -1.47 11.97 9.21
N ASN A 188 -1.50 12.71 10.32
CA ASN A 188 -1.17 14.14 10.33
C ASN A 188 0.33 14.38 10.09
N ASP A 189 1.18 13.48 10.58
CA ASP A 189 2.64 13.64 10.56
C ASP A 189 3.33 12.71 9.56
N ASP A 190 2.68 11.62 9.14
CA ASP A 190 3.26 10.59 8.29
C ASP A 190 2.18 9.82 7.53
N ILE A 191 2.57 9.13 6.46
CA ILE A 191 1.70 8.18 5.76
C ILE A 191 2.30 6.79 5.90
N LEU A 192 1.52 5.87 6.47
CA LEU A 192 1.95 4.52 6.79
C LEU A 192 1.38 3.52 5.79
N LEU A 193 2.22 2.56 5.38
CA LEU A 193 1.75 1.32 4.78
C LEU A 193 1.61 0.27 5.88
N MET A 194 0.37 -0.11 6.17
CA MET A 194 0.01 -1.05 7.23
C MET A 194 -0.39 -2.40 6.65
N ALA A 195 0.17 -3.48 7.20
CA ALA A 195 -0.34 -4.83 7.04
C ALA A 195 -1.33 -5.12 8.18
N MET A 196 -2.61 -5.28 7.86
CA MET A 196 -3.70 -5.46 8.82
C MET A 196 -4.31 -6.86 8.69
N PRO A 197 -4.48 -7.61 9.78
CA PRO A 197 -5.16 -8.90 9.73
C PRO A 197 -6.64 -8.72 9.36
N THR A 198 -7.17 -9.60 8.52
CA THR A 198 -8.59 -9.56 8.10
C THR A 198 -9.50 -10.42 8.97
N LYS A 199 -8.92 -11.16 9.93
CA LYS A 199 -9.61 -12.05 10.87
C LYS A 199 -8.94 -11.97 12.23
N ALA A 200 -9.70 -12.19 13.30
CA ALA A 200 -9.15 -12.25 14.65
C ALA A 200 -8.18 -13.43 14.83
N GLY A 201 -7.11 -13.22 15.60
CA GLY A 201 -6.15 -14.28 15.97
C GLY A 201 -5.14 -14.68 14.89
N VAL A 202 -5.06 -13.99 13.75
CA VAL A 202 -4.06 -14.27 12.69
C VAL A 202 -2.69 -13.71 13.07
N GLY A 203 -2.65 -12.55 13.71
CA GLY A 203 -1.42 -11.89 14.13
C GLY A 203 -1.64 -10.39 14.38
N PRO A 204 -0.58 -9.64 14.71
CA PRO A 204 -0.68 -8.20 14.97
C PRO A 204 -0.80 -7.38 13.68
N GLU A 205 -1.20 -6.12 13.82
CA GLU A 205 -0.95 -5.12 12.78
C GLU A 205 0.55 -4.83 12.68
N MET A 206 1.05 -4.52 11.48
CA MET A 206 2.46 -4.25 11.25
C MET A 206 2.66 -3.04 10.35
N VAL A 207 3.53 -2.12 10.76
CA VAL A 207 4.04 -1.06 9.89
C VAL A 207 5.04 -1.69 8.92
N VAL A 208 4.79 -1.55 7.62
CA VAL A 208 5.62 -2.13 6.56
C VAL A 208 6.53 -1.09 5.92
N ALA A 209 6.02 0.13 5.75
CA ALA A 209 6.73 1.25 5.16
C ALA A 209 6.12 2.59 5.62
N ARG A 210 6.87 3.68 5.50
CA ARG A 210 6.39 5.04 5.77
C ARG A 210 6.92 6.07 4.78
N THR A 211 6.22 7.19 4.60
CA THR A 211 6.68 8.27 3.71
C THR A 211 7.74 9.18 4.34
N GLN A 212 7.98 9.07 5.65
CA GLN A 212 8.92 9.92 6.41
C GLN A 212 8.43 11.38 6.46
N GLY A 213 7.11 11.55 6.58
CA GLY A 213 6.46 12.86 6.64
C GLY A 213 5.11 12.85 5.93
N ALA A 214 4.21 13.74 6.36
CA ALA A 214 2.92 13.95 5.73
C ALA A 214 3.06 14.69 4.39
N GLY A 215 2.07 14.51 3.52
CA GLY A 215 2.02 15.19 2.23
C GLY A 215 0.89 14.67 1.36
N SER A 216 0.86 15.13 0.12
CA SER A 216 -0.12 14.73 -0.88
C SER A 216 0.56 14.38 -2.20
N GLY A 217 -0.22 13.78 -3.12
CA GLY A 217 0.31 13.30 -4.38
C GLY A 217 0.97 11.92 -4.25
N PHE A 218 1.78 11.57 -5.24
CA PHE A 218 2.49 10.29 -5.28
C PHE A 218 3.77 10.41 -4.44
N LEU A 219 3.81 9.73 -3.30
CA LEU A 219 4.91 9.83 -2.34
C LEU A 219 5.59 8.47 -2.16
N LYS A 220 6.92 8.48 -2.06
CA LYS A 220 7.72 7.27 -1.85
C LYS A 220 7.44 6.72 -0.46
N LEU A 221 7.17 5.42 -0.39
CA LEU A 221 7.12 4.64 0.85
C LEU A 221 8.48 3.98 1.06
N GLU A 222 9.18 4.36 2.12
CA GLU A 222 10.42 3.73 2.56
C GLU A 222 10.08 2.53 3.45
N LEU A 223 10.58 1.34 3.09
CA LEU A 223 10.36 0.13 3.88
C LEU A 223 10.93 0.28 5.29
N GLU A 224 10.19 -0.20 6.28
CA GLU A 224 10.67 -0.27 7.66
C GLU A 224 11.82 -1.29 7.77
N PRO A 225 12.74 -1.13 8.74
CA PRO A 225 13.87 -2.03 8.92
C PRO A 225 13.44 -3.50 8.99
N GLY A 226 14.11 -4.36 8.21
CA GLY A 226 13.82 -5.80 8.10
C GLY A 226 12.77 -6.17 7.06
N TRP A 227 12.06 -5.20 6.47
CA TRP A 227 11.23 -5.44 5.31
C TRP A 227 12.01 -5.29 4.00
N ARG A 228 11.68 -6.12 3.02
CA ARG A 228 12.24 -6.10 1.66
C ARG A 228 11.24 -6.64 0.65
N LEU A 229 11.42 -6.32 -0.63
CA LEU A 229 10.64 -6.98 -1.68
C LEU A 229 11.23 -8.35 -2.00
N MET A 230 10.37 -9.33 -2.24
CA MET A 230 10.71 -10.65 -2.79
C MET A 230 9.75 -10.99 -3.91
N ARG A 231 10.09 -11.96 -4.76
CA ARG A 231 9.23 -12.42 -5.86
C ARG A 231 8.68 -13.81 -5.58
N ARG A 232 7.42 -14.03 -5.94
CA ARG A 232 6.78 -15.34 -5.86
C ARG A 232 7.31 -16.26 -6.96
N HIS A 233 7.72 -17.46 -6.58
CA HIS A 233 8.19 -18.51 -7.46
C HIS A 233 7.31 -19.76 -7.32
N PHE A 234 7.25 -20.55 -8.38
CA PHE A 234 6.69 -21.90 -8.36
C PHE A 234 7.66 -22.87 -9.05
N GLY A 235 8.43 -23.60 -8.25
CA GLY A 235 9.58 -24.35 -8.76
C GLY A 235 10.56 -23.40 -9.45
N ASN A 236 10.88 -23.69 -10.72
CA ASN A 236 11.80 -22.87 -11.51
C ASN A 236 11.12 -21.69 -12.23
N ARG A 237 9.81 -21.51 -12.04
CA ARG A 237 9.06 -20.44 -12.71
C ARG A 237 8.97 -19.20 -11.83
N VAL A 238 9.47 -18.09 -12.34
CA VAL A 238 9.25 -16.75 -11.80
C VAL A 238 7.81 -16.32 -12.09
N LEU A 239 7.06 -15.88 -11.06
CA LEU A 239 5.70 -15.37 -11.21
C LEU A 239 5.67 -13.84 -11.14
N GLY A 240 4.55 -13.26 -11.56
CA GLY A 240 4.32 -11.82 -11.56
C GLY A 240 3.84 -11.24 -10.23
N HIS A 241 3.94 -11.98 -9.12
CA HIS A 241 3.51 -11.53 -7.80
C HIS A 241 4.73 -11.21 -6.94
N VAL A 242 4.70 -10.09 -6.22
CA VAL A 242 5.75 -9.69 -5.29
C VAL A 242 5.28 -9.76 -3.84
N TYR A 243 6.18 -10.05 -2.94
CA TYR A 243 5.94 -10.05 -1.52
C TYR A 243 6.58 -8.83 -0.89
N LEU A 244 5.83 -8.17 0.00
CA LEU A 244 6.42 -7.38 1.07
C LEU A 244 6.81 -8.40 2.14
N TYR A 245 8.11 -8.68 2.20
CA TYR A 245 8.67 -9.82 2.89
C TYR A 245 9.44 -9.40 4.14
N ARG A 246 9.33 -10.23 5.17
CA ARG A 246 10.16 -10.19 6.38
C ARG A 246 10.49 -11.62 6.81
N ASP A 247 11.68 -11.88 7.33
CA ASP A 247 12.11 -13.23 7.73
C ASP A 247 11.33 -13.76 8.95
N SER A 248 11.01 -12.88 9.90
CA SER A 248 10.29 -13.21 11.14
C SER A 248 9.24 -12.16 11.48
N TRP A 249 8.30 -12.51 12.35
CA TRP A 249 7.35 -11.54 12.87
C TRP A 249 8.08 -10.36 13.54
N PRO A 250 7.59 -9.12 13.40
CA PRO A 250 8.12 -7.99 14.16
C PRO A 250 8.00 -8.29 15.65
N SER A 251 9.06 -8.04 16.41
CA SER A 251 8.99 -8.06 17.88
C SER A 251 8.05 -6.96 18.36
N GLU A 252 7.33 -7.20 19.45
CA GLU A 252 6.34 -6.28 20.04
C GLU A 252 6.88 -4.85 20.26
N ASN A 253 8.18 -4.72 20.57
CA ASN A 253 8.90 -3.44 20.71
C ASN A 253 9.06 -2.62 19.40
N GLN A 254 8.75 -3.18 18.24
CA GLN A 254 8.78 -2.49 16.93
C GLN A 254 7.38 -2.25 16.36
N ALA A 255 6.35 -2.96 16.87
CA ALA A 255 4.96 -2.79 16.44
C ALA A 255 4.32 -1.54 17.07
N ALA A 256 4.79 -1.14 18.26
CA ALA A 256 4.39 0.09 18.93
C ALA A 256 5.46 1.17 18.72
N VAL A 257 5.42 1.86 17.58
CA VAL A 257 6.13 3.15 17.49
C VAL A 257 5.37 4.13 18.38
N THR A 258 6.00 4.43 19.50
CA THR A 258 5.61 5.35 20.57
C THR A 258 5.06 6.69 20.03
N PRO A 259 3.89 7.17 20.48
CA PRO A 259 3.53 8.57 20.30
C PRO A 259 4.55 9.42 21.06
N ALA A 260 5.21 10.35 20.37
CA ALA A 260 6.10 11.30 21.02
C ALA A 260 5.37 12.02 22.15
N GLU A 261 5.93 11.94 23.36
CA GLU A 261 5.44 12.66 24.52
C GLU A 261 5.74 14.16 24.35
N PRO A 262 4.78 15.06 24.60
CA PRO A 262 5.04 16.50 24.55
C PRO A 262 5.82 16.93 25.79
N GLY A 263 6.97 17.56 25.57
CA GLY A 263 7.71 18.30 26.59
C GLY A 263 7.12 19.68 26.89
#